data_AF-A0A507B8A4-F1
#
_entry.id   AF-A0A507B8A4-F1
#
_cell.length_a   1.000
_cell.length_b   1.000
_cell.length_c   1.000
_cell.angle_alpha   90.00
_cell.angle_beta   90.00
_cell.angle_gamma   90.00
#
_symmetry.space_group_name_H-M   'P 1'
#
loop_
_entity.id
_entity.type
_entity.pdbx_description
1 polymer ?
#
loop_
_entity_poly.entity_id
_entity_poly.type
_entity_poly.pdbx_seq_one_letter_code
_entity_poly.pdbx_strand_id
1 'polypeptide(L)'
;MSFVRARLPKVRLPAVYAYETPGSERTSTTGAPYMLLEGFYGNTLQDGAADFFSLPDAIQHHIITQWTRVQAELATFAWPRIGSISQLDNGEPVIGPLASASIDQLQNAGPFPTALDYFTDLSEALRKTLATQSSAGSSCGYCRLGTLVFDRILSHTKLFNEDKPETLFQLSHMDLGFQNMLIDDDFNIVAVIDWEYAQSAPWQTYHYPMPFPLREPDQEIQDILKDPNHLAHRNVERQNKARMMYKDGFQVAEDELEKQGKVFQRRISDVLDSPASRVFACFSTLGDLHGEGDKALVHAMLQLAFGMDSERAEEYLESL
;
A
#
# COMPACT_ATOMS: atom_id res chain seq x y z
N MET A 1 -15.49 -8.29 2.01
CA MET A 1 -16.13 -7.59 3.16
C MET A 1 -16.76 -8.51 4.21
N SER A 2 -17.60 -9.49 3.87
CA SER A 2 -18.30 -10.34 4.87
C SER A 2 -17.38 -11.09 5.84
N PHE A 3 -16.25 -11.61 5.35
CA PHE A 3 -15.22 -12.25 6.17
C PHE A 3 -14.69 -11.33 7.28
N VAL A 4 -14.25 -10.12 6.89
CA VAL A 4 -13.73 -9.11 7.83
C VAL A 4 -14.80 -8.74 8.85
N ARG A 5 -16.05 -8.49 8.43
CA ARG A 5 -17.15 -8.19 9.35
C ARG A 5 -17.38 -9.29 10.38
N ALA A 6 -17.30 -10.55 9.97
CA ALA A 6 -17.53 -11.69 10.86
C ALA A 6 -16.36 -11.94 11.84
N ARG A 7 -15.12 -11.66 11.42
CA ARG A 7 -13.91 -12.03 12.18
C ARG A 7 -13.26 -10.86 12.92
N LEU A 8 -13.52 -9.63 12.48
CA LEU A 8 -12.97 -8.38 13.01
C LEU A 8 -14.11 -7.38 13.29
N PRO A 9 -14.96 -7.61 14.31
CA PRO A 9 -16.12 -6.76 14.58
C PRO A 9 -15.76 -5.33 15.00
N LYS A 10 -14.49 -5.07 15.34
CA LYS A 10 -13.97 -3.73 15.66
C LYS A 10 -13.60 -2.93 14.41
N VAL A 11 -13.31 -3.59 13.28
CA VAL A 11 -13.10 -2.91 12.00
C VAL A 11 -14.46 -2.58 11.40
N ARG A 12 -14.82 -1.30 11.47
CA ARG A 12 -16.07 -0.78 10.90
C ARG A 12 -15.92 -0.70 9.38
N LEU A 13 -16.87 -1.27 8.65
CA LEU A 13 -16.92 -1.24 7.19
C LEU A 13 -18.38 -1.24 6.70
N PRO A 14 -18.69 -0.79 5.48
CA PRO A 14 -20.07 -0.74 4.98
C PRO A 14 -20.73 -2.10 4.82
N ALA A 15 -21.99 -2.23 5.23
CA ALA A 15 -22.80 -3.39 4.86
C ALA A 15 -23.17 -3.30 3.39
N VAL A 16 -23.12 -4.43 2.67
CA VAL A 16 -23.63 -4.53 1.30
C VAL A 16 -25.08 -5.00 1.39
N TYR A 17 -26.02 -4.13 1.00
CA TYR A 17 -27.44 -4.46 1.00
C TYR A 17 -27.88 -5.13 -0.30
N ALA A 18 -27.35 -4.66 -1.42
CA ALA A 18 -27.59 -5.23 -2.75
C ALA A 18 -26.47 -4.82 -3.70
N TYR A 19 -26.27 -5.59 -4.76
CA TYR A 19 -25.44 -5.20 -5.89
C TYR A 19 -25.94 -5.88 -7.16
N GLU A 20 -25.68 -5.27 -8.30
CA GLU A 20 -25.98 -5.83 -9.62
C GLU A 20 -24.74 -5.71 -10.52
N THR A 21 -24.38 -6.82 -11.15
CA THR A 21 -23.21 -6.91 -12.04
C THR A 21 -23.58 -6.54 -13.47
N PRO A 22 -22.62 -6.09 -14.30
CA PRO A 22 -22.86 -5.86 -15.72
C PRO A 22 -23.55 -7.06 -16.38
N GLY A 23 -24.61 -6.79 -17.16
CA GLY A 23 -25.35 -7.82 -17.91
C GLY A 23 -26.53 -8.46 -17.19
N SER A 24 -26.83 -8.11 -15.93
CA SER A 24 -28.07 -8.54 -15.29
C SER A 24 -29.29 -7.84 -15.90
N GLU A 25 -30.48 -8.45 -15.78
CA GLU A 25 -31.75 -7.85 -16.20
C GLU A 25 -31.97 -6.46 -15.55
N ARG A 26 -31.61 -6.34 -14.27
CA ARG A 26 -31.72 -5.09 -13.53
C ARG A 26 -30.75 -4.04 -14.03
N THR A 27 -29.49 -4.38 -14.33
CA THR A 27 -28.55 -3.41 -14.94
C THR A 27 -29.00 -2.92 -16.30
N SER A 28 -29.71 -3.74 -17.08
CA SER A 28 -30.28 -3.33 -18.37
C SER A 28 -31.38 -2.27 -18.20
N THR A 29 -32.12 -2.33 -17.09
CA THR A 29 -33.18 -1.38 -16.75
C THR A 29 -32.62 -0.10 -16.12
N THR A 30 -31.63 -0.22 -15.24
CA THR A 30 -31.01 0.92 -14.53
C THR A 30 -29.95 1.63 -15.38
N GLY A 31 -29.45 0.99 -16.43
CA GLY A 31 -28.44 1.52 -17.35
C GLY A 31 -26.98 1.36 -16.87
N ALA A 32 -26.76 0.82 -15.66
CA ALA A 32 -25.42 0.65 -15.08
C ALA A 32 -25.41 -0.44 -13.98
N PRO A 33 -24.24 -1.08 -13.74
CA PRO A 33 -24.00 -1.83 -12.51
C PRO A 33 -24.06 -0.90 -11.28
N TYR A 34 -24.45 -1.44 -10.14
CA TYR A 34 -24.58 -0.66 -8.91
C TYR A 34 -24.37 -1.51 -7.66
N MET A 35 -24.09 -0.82 -6.56
CA MET A 35 -24.06 -1.38 -5.21
C MET A 35 -24.79 -0.45 -4.25
N LEU A 36 -25.63 -1.02 -3.39
CA LEU A 36 -26.29 -0.32 -2.29
C LEU A 36 -25.54 -0.65 -1.01
N LEU A 37 -24.93 0.37 -0.41
CA LEU A 37 -24.07 0.24 0.77
C LEU A 37 -24.67 0.96 1.98
N GLU A 38 -24.28 0.53 3.17
CA GLU A 38 -24.45 1.28 4.42
C GLU A 38 -23.76 2.63 4.33
N GLY A 39 -24.53 3.71 4.56
CA GLY A 39 -23.99 5.06 4.67
C GLY A 39 -23.51 5.35 6.09
N PHE A 40 -22.47 6.18 6.21
CA PHE A 40 -21.91 6.63 7.48
C PHE A 40 -21.97 8.15 7.57
N TYR A 41 -22.18 8.67 8.77
CA TYR A 41 -22.04 10.10 9.05
C TYR A 41 -20.58 10.39 9.36
N GLY A 42 -19.86 10.92 8.37
CA GLY A 42 -18.45 11.26 8.45
C GLY A 42 -17.92 11.67 7.08
N ASN A 43 -16.73 12.29 7.07
CA ASN A 43 -16.02 12.65 5.85
C ASN A 43 -14.79 11.75 5.71
N THR A 44 -14.24 11.63 4.50
CA THR A 44 -12.92 11.00 4.36
C THR A 44 -11.91 11.76 5.20
N LEU A 45 -10.87 11.09 5.70
CA LEU A 45 -9.81 11.76 6.43
C LEU A 45 -9.11 12.80 5.55
N GLN A 46 -9.06 12.57 4.24
CA GLN A 46 -8.56 13.54 3.26
C GLN A 46 -9.39 14.84 3.24
N ASP A 47 -10.72 14.74 3.29
CA ASP A 47 -11.60 15.90 3.27
C ASP A 47 -11.71 16.59 4.64
N GLY A 48 -11.81 15.79 5.72
CA GLY A 48 -11.98 16.28 7.09
C GLY A 48 -10.68 16.76 7.76
N ALA A 49 -9.52 16.30 7.27
CA ALA A 49 -8.20 16.62 7.80
C ALA A 49 -7.15 16.81 6.70
N ALA A 50 -7.49 17.58 5.66
CA ALA A 50 -6.63 17.82 4.50
C ALA A 50 -5.19 18.26 4.86
N ASP A 51 -5.01 19.02 5.95
CA ASP A 51 -3.70 19.33 6.51
C ASP A 51 -3.45 18.58 7.83
N PHE A 52 -3.44 17.26 7.75
CA PHE A 52 -3.23 16.36 8.88
C PHE A 52 -1.99 16.72 9.70
N PHE A 53 -0.88 17.09 9.03
CA PHE A 53 0.38 17.43 9.70
C PHE A 53 0.30 18.72 10.53
N SER A 54 -0.70 19.56 10.31
CA SER A 54 -0.97 20.75 11.13
C SER A 54 -1.95 20.51 12.28
N LEU A 55 -2.57 19.33 12.38
CA LEU A 55 -3.41 19.00 13.52
C LEU A 55 -2.58 18.94 14.82
N PRO A 56 -3.19 19.18 16.00
CA PRO A 56 -2.54 18.92 17.27
C PRO A 56 -2.01 17.48 17.38
N ASP A 57 -0.84 17.31 18.00
CA ASP A 57 -0.19 15.99 18.15
C ASP A 57 -1.12 14.92 18.71
N ALA A 58 -1.95 15.27 19.69
CA ALA A 58 -2.89 14.33 20.30
C ALA A 58 -3.93 13.81 19.29
N ILE A 59 -4.38 14.64 18.35
CA ILE A 59 -5.33 14.26 17.31
C ILE A 59 -4.63 13.40 16.25
N GLN A 60 -3.43 13.78 15.82
CA GLN A 60 -2.62 12.97 14.90
C GLN A 60 -2.39 11.57 15.48
N HIS A 61 -2.00 11.50 16.75
CA HIS A 61 -1.79 10.24 17.46
C HIS A 61 -3.08 9.42 17.57
N HIS A 62 -4.23 10.04 17.86
CA HIS A 62 -5.53 9.37 17.93
C HIS A 62 -5.93 8.72 16.60
N ILE A 63 -5.79 9.44 15.50
CA ILE A 63 -6.08 8.95 14.16
C ILE A 63 -5.12 7.81 13.78
N ILE A 64 -3.82 8.01 13.95
CA ILE A 64 -2.79 7.01 13.62
C ILE A 64 -2.97 5.73 14.44
N THR A 65 -3.33 5.85 15.72
CA THR A 65 -3.57 4.69 16.60
C THR A 65 -4.71 3.83 16.04
N GLN A 66 -5.82 4.45 15.63
CA GLN A 66 -6.95 3.71 15.04
C GLN A 66 -6.58 3.10 13.68
N TRP A 67 -5.87 3.85 12.83
CA TRP A 67 -5.46 3.41 11.50
C TRP A 67 -4.54 2.19 11.55
N THR A 68 -3.43 2.30 12.29
CA THR A 68 -2.46 1.22 12.46
C THR A 68 -3.09 0.00 13.13
N ARG A 69 -4.03 0.22 14.07
CA ARG A 69 -4.82 -0.85 14.68
C ARG A 69 -5.65 -1.63 13.67
N VAL A 70 -6.32 -0.97 12.72
CA VAL A 70 -7.06 -1.65 11.66
C VAL A 70 -6.14 -2.52 10.81
N GLN A 71 -5.00 -1.96 10.35
CA GLN A 71 -4.05 -2.69 9.52
C GLN A 71 -3.43 -3.88 10.26
N ALA A 72 -3.06 -3.71 11.52
CA ALA A 72 -2.54 -4.78 12.37
C ALA A 72 -3.60 -5.88 12.61
N GLU A 73 -4.87 -5.52 12.81
CA GLU A 73 -5.97 -6.50 12.94
C GLU A 73 -6.17 -7.32 11.66
N LEU A 74 -6.11 -6.68 10.49
CA LEU A 74 -6.16 -7.38 9.20
C LEU A 74 -4.98 -8.35 9.05
N ALA A 75 -3.77 -7.91 9.41
CA ALA A 75 -2.57 -8.73 9.31
C ALA A 75 -2.55 -9.96 10.23
N THR A 76 -3.53 -10.11 11.15
CA THR A 76 -3.70 -11.34 11.94
C THR A 76 -4.25 -12.53 11.13
N PHE A 77 -4.74 -12.29 9.91
CA PHE A 77 -5.15 -13.35 8.98
C PHE A 77 -4.10 -13.50 7.90
N ALA A 78 -3.68 -14.73 7.62
CA ALA A 78 -2.70 -15.00 6.59
C ALA A 78 -2.92 -16.36 5.93
N TRP A 79 -2.53 -16.48 4.66
CA TRP A 79 -2.72 -17.68 3.86
C TRP A 79 -1.49 -18.04 3.04
N PRO A 80 -1.32 -19.30 2.59
CA PRO A 80 -0.14 -19.74 1.84
C PRO A 80 -0.06 -19.22 0.40
N ARG A 81 -1.03 -18.42 -0.06
CA ARG A 81 -1.05 -17.85 -1.41
C ARG A 81 -1.49 -16.39 -1.37
N ILE A 82 -1.03 -15.63 -2.35
CA ILE A 82 -1.39 -14.23 -2.58
C ILE A 82 -2.58 -14.20 -3.53
N GLY A 83 -3.68 -13.58 -3.11
CA GLY A 83 -4.94 -13.61 -3.84
C GLY A 83 -6.08 -12.94 -3.09
N SER A 84 -7.20 -12.73 -3.76
CA SER A 84 -8.41 -12.22 -3.11
C SER A 84 -9.21 -13.36 -2.49
N ILE A 85 -10.01 -13.05 -1.46
CA ILE A 85 -11.02 -13.98 -0.95
C ILE A 85 -12.10 -14.11 -2.02
N SER A 86 -12.07 -15.18 -2.80
CA SER A 86 -12.98 -15.38 -3.94
C SER A 86 -14.32 -15.96 -3.51
N GLN A 87 -14.33 -16.75 -2.43
CA GLN A 87 -15.52 -17.33 -1.84
C GLN A 87 -15.28 -17.68 -0.37
N LEU A 88 -16.37 -17.97 0.34
CA LEU A 88 -16.35 -18.55 1.68
C LEU A 88 -16.88 -19.98 1.61
N ASP A 89 -16.08 -20.95 2.05
CA ASP A 89 -16.50 -22.33 2.24
C ASP A 89 -16.74 -22.56 3.74
N ASN A 90 -18.00 -22.77 4.13
CA ASN A 90 -18.41 -22.91 5.53
C ASN A 90 -17.92 -21.78 6.46
N GLY A 91 -17.79 -20.55 5.93
CA GLY A 91 -17.30 -19.39 6.68
C GLY A 91 -15.78 -19.26 6.76
N GLU A 92 -15.03 -20.17 6.13
CA GLU A 92 -13.59 -20.07 5.93
C GLU A 92 -13.29 -19.51 4.53
N PRO A 93 -12.28 -18.64 4.38
CA PRO A 93 -11.98 -17.98 3.13
C PRO A 93 -11.19 -18.90 2.19
N VAL A 94 -11.62 -18.94 0.94
CA VAL A 94 -10.87 -19.56 -0.15
C VAL A 94 -10.16 -18.46 -0.93
N ILE A 95 -8.83 -18.57 -1.01
CA ILE A 95 -8.00 -17.62 -1.74
C ILE A 95 -7.98 -18.00 -3.22
N GLY A 96 -8.47 -17.09 -4.06
CA GLY A 96 -8.51 -17.23 -5.51
C GLY A 96 -7.74 -16.12 -6.21
N PRO A 97 -7.99 -15.92 -7.52
CA PRO A 97 -7.37 -14.85 -8.27
C PRO A 97 -7.62 -13.47 -7.65
N LEU A 98 -6.73 -12.52 -7.91
CA LEU A 98 -6.89 -11.12 -7.53
C LEU A 98 -8.10 -10.52 -8.21
N ALA A 99 -8.99 -9.92 -7.43
CA ALA A 99 -10.14 -9.18 -7.93
C ALA A 99 -9.71 -7.96 -8.77
N SER A 100 -8.56 -7.36 -8.42
CA SER A 100 -7.99 -6.21 -9.12
C SER A 100 -7.26 -6.55 -10.42
N ALA A 101 -7.08 -7.84 -10.77
CA ALA A 101 -6.23 -8.24 -11.90
C ALA A 101 -6.59 -7.56 -13.24
N SER A 102 -7.88 -7.30 -13.50
CA SER A 102 -8.30 -6.56 -14.69
C SER A 102 -7.99 -5.07 -14.64
N ILE A 103 -8.06 -4.46 -13.45
CA ILE A 103 -7.73 -3.06 -13.22
C ILE A 103 -6.22 -2.87 -13.39
N ASP A 104 -5.45 -3.78 -12.77
CA ASP A 104 -3.99 -3.81 -12.80
C ASP A 104 -3.41 -4.32 -14.14
N GLN A 105 -4.28 -4.73 -15.09
CA GLN A 105 -3.89 -5.31 -16.39
C GLN A 105 -2.93 -6.51 -16.28
N LEU A 106 -3.06 -7.28 -15.20
CA LEU A 106 -2.28 -8.49 -14.97
C LEU A 106 -2.62 -9.56 -16.01
N GLN A 107 -1.60 -10.24 -16.52
CA GLN A 107 -1.81 -11.37 -17.43
C GLN A 107 -2.26 -12.64 -16.73
N ASN A 108 -1.69 -12.88 -15.55
CA ASN A 108 -2.10 -13.94 -14.67
C ASN A 108 -2.61 -13.31 -13.38
N ALA A 109 -3.83 -13.68 -13.02
CA ALA A 109 -4.54 -13.12 -11.87
C ALA A 109 -4.19 -13.86 -10.56
N GLY A 110 -3.31 -14.86 -10.60
CA GLY A 110 -3.02 -15.72 -9.45
C GLY A 110 -4.11 -16.77 -9.19
N PRO A 111 -4.22 -17.31 -7.96
CA PRO A 111 -3.47 -16.91 -6.76
C PRO A 111 -1.99 -17.29 -6.86
N PHE A 112 -1.10 -16.40 -6.43
CA PHE A 112 0.35 -16.59 -6.55
C PHE A 112 0.89 -17.41 -5.38
N PRO A 113 1.82 -18.35 -5.62
CA PRO A 113 2.43 -19.13 -4.56
C PRO A 113 3.59 -18.41 -3.88
N THR A 114 4.19 -17.40 -4.51
CA THR A 114 5.33 -16.64 -3.97
C THR A 114 5.19 -15.14 -4.25
N ALA A 115 5.85 -14.33 -3.41
CA ALA A 115 6.04 -12.90 -3.59
C ALA A 115 6.75 -12.61 -4.92
N LEU A 116 7.75 -13.40 -5.30
CA LEU A 116 8.48 -13.23 -6.55
C LEU A 116 7.54 -13.35 -7.77
N ASP A 117 6.66 -14.36 -7.79
CA ASP A 117 5.69 -14.52 -8.88
C ASP A 117 4.73 -13.33 -8.96
N TYR A 118 4.23 -12.88 -7.81
CA TYR A 118 3.33 -11.71 -7.73
C TYR A 118 3.99 -10.42 -8.24
N PHE A 119 5.20 -10.10 -7.78
CA PHE A 119 5.88 -8.87 -8.20
C PHE A 119 6.40 -8.94 -9.64
N THR A 120 6.72 -10.14 -10.15
CA THR A 120 7.08 -10.34 -11.56
C THR A 120 5.90 -10.01 -12.47
N ASP A 121 4.70 -10.50 -12.15
CA ASP A 121 3.49 -10.23 -12.93
C ASP A 121 3.08 -8.75 -12.86
N LEU A 122 3.19 -8.11 -11.69
CA LEU A 122 2.97 -6.66 -11.54
C LEU A 122 3.94 -5.83 -12.39
N SER A 123 5.24 -6.17 -12.35
CA SER A 123 6.27 -5.50 -13.14
C SER A 123 5.98 -5.63 -14.63
N GLU A 124 5.62 -6.84 -15.09
CA GLU A 124 5.29 -7.10 -16.48
C GLU A 124 4.04 -6.35 -16.96
N ALA A 125 3.00 -6.26 -16.11
CA ALA A 125 1.80 -5.50 -16.41
C ALA A 125 2.11 -4.01 -16.61
N LEU A 126 2.81 -3.39 -15.67
CA LEU A 126 3.21 -1.97 -15.78
C LEU A 126 4.07 -1.72 -17.03
N ARG A 127 5.02 -2.62 -17.32
CA ARG A 127 5.87 -2.53 -18.52
C ARG A 127 5.04 -2.52 -19.81
N LYS A 128 3.99 -3.33 -19.89
CA LYS A 128 3.08 -3.39 -21.03
C LYS A 128 2.25 -2.12 -21.16
N THR A 129 1.71 -1.62 -20.05
CA THR A 129 0.97 -0.35 -20.03
C THR A 129 1.83 0.83 -20.48
N LEU A 130 3.09 0.89 -20.03
CA LEU A 130 4.02 1.94 -20.47
C LEU A 130 4.41 1.83 -21.95
N ALA A 131 4.52 0.59 -22.47
CA ALA A 131 4.80 0.36 -23.90
C ALA A 131 3.64 0.82 -24.80
N THR A 132 2.38 0.58 -24.38
CA THR A 132 1.21 1.05 -25.13
C THR A 132 1.06 2.57 -25.07
N GLN A 133 1.30 3.20 -23.91
CA GLN A 133 1.27 4.67 -23.78
C GLN A 133 2.33 5.36 -24.65
N SER A 134 3.55 4.79 -24.72
CA SER A 134 4.62 5.31 -25.56
C SER A 134 4.23 5.34 -27.04
N SER A 135 3.52 4.31 -27.51
CA SER A 135 3.00 4.26 -28.89
C SER A 135 1.93 5.31 -29.18
N ALA A 136 1.25 5.82 -28.14
CA ALA A 136 0.24 6.87 -28.20
C ALA A 136 0.82 8.29 -28.01
N GLY A 137 2.14 8.44 -27.90
CA GLY A 137 2.82 9.74 -27.82
C GLY A 137 2.96 10.34 -26.41
N SER A 138 2.59 9.60 -25.35
CA SER A 138 2.86 9.95 -23.96
C SER A 138 3.91 8.98 -23.40
N SER A 139 5.12 9.45 -23.09
CA SER A 139 6.19 8.58 -22.62
C SER A 139 6.80 9.10 -21.31
N CYS A 140 6.59 8.37 -20.22
CA CYS A 140 7.36 8.52 -19.00
C CYS A 140 8.68 7.72 -19.12
N GLY A 141 9.78 8.41 -19.44
CA GLY A 141 11.10 7.78 -19.62
C GLY A 141 11.61 7.08 -18.34
N TYR A 142 11.49 7.75 -17.20
CA TYR A 142 11.91 7.21 -15.90
C TYR A 142 11.01 6.07 -15.41
N CYS A 143 9.72 6.04 -15.77
CA CYS A 143 8.87 4.88 -15.46
C CYS A 143 9.39 3.62 -16.16
N ARG A 144 9.81 3.73 -17.44
CA ARG A 144 10.40 2.61 -18.19
C ARG A 144 11.71 2.15 -17.56
N LEU A 145 12.63 3.07 -17.28
CA LEU A 145 13.87 2.75 -16.58
C LEU A 145 13.59 2.12 -15.21
N GLY A 146 12.63 2.66 -14.46
CA GLY A 146 12.20 2.15 -13.16
C GLY A 146 11.70 0.71 -13.22
N THR A 147 10.87 0.36 -14.23
CA THR A 147 10.44 -1.04 -14.42
C THR A 147 11.61 -1.98 -14.74
N LEU A 148 12.57 -1.55 -15.56
CA LEU A 148 13.78 -2.34 -15.85
C LEU A 148 14.65 -2.52 -14.62
N VAL A 149 14.82 -1.47 -13.81
CA VAL A 149 15.52 -1.53 -12.53
C VAL A 149 14.81 -2.50 -11.60
N PHE A 150 13.48 -2.43 -11.47
CA PHE A 150 12.72 -3.33 -10.63
C PHE A 150 12.86 -4.80 -11.08
N ASP A 151 12.76 -5.09 -12.39
CA ASP A 151 13.03 -6.42 -12.96
C ASP A 151 14.45 -6.93 -12.60
N ARG A 152 15.45 -6.05 -12.62
CA ARG A 152 16.82 -6.38 -12.20
C ARG A 152 16.89 -6.69 -10.71
N ILE A 153 16.17 -5.95 -9.87
CA ILE A 153 16.10 -6.19 -8.42
C ILE A 153 15.46 -7.56 -8.15
N LEU A 154 14.34 -7.87 -8.80
CA LEU A 154 13.67 -9.18 -8.69
C LEU A 154 14.61 -10.35 -9.06
N SER A 155 15.46 -10.16 -10.06
CA SER A 155 16.33 -11.22 -10.59
C SER A 155 17.72 -11.33 -9.93
N HIS A 156 18.25 -10.25 -9.36
CA HIS A 156 19.64 -10.19 -8.87
C HIS A 156 19.76 -10.01 -7.34
N THR A 157 18.65 -9.85 -6.63
CA THR A 157 18.64 -9.69 -5.17
C THR A 157 17.74 -10.72 -4.50
N LYS A 158 17.81 -10.81 -3.17
CA LYS A 158 16.91 -11.65 -2.36
C LYS A 158 15.67 -10.91 -1.86
N LEU A 159 15.56 -9.60 -2.09
CA LEU A 159 14.54 -8.74 -1.46
C LEU A 159 13.09 -9.22 -1.67
N PHE A 160 12.83 -9.88 -2.79
CA PHE A 160 11.51 -10.40 -3.18
C PHE A 160 11.46 -11.93 -3.32
N ASN A 161 12.53 -12.62 -2.93
CA ASN A 161 12.67 -14.08 -3.05
C ASN A 161 13.19 -14.67 -1.73
N GLU A 162 12.50 -14.33 -0.63
CA GLU A 162 12.79 -14.80 0.73
C GLU A 162 11.79 -15.82 1.24
N ASP A 163 10.81 -16.18 0.41
CA ASP A 163 9.73 -17.08 0.81
C ASP A 163 10.29 -18.47 1.11
N LYS A 164 9.91 -18.97 2.29
CA LYS A 164 10.06 -20.35 2.73
C LYS A 164 8.76 -21.13 2.51
N PRO A 165 8.77 -22.47 2.52
CA PRO A 165 7.56 -23.28 2.34
C PRO A 165 6.41 -22.95 3.30
N GLU A 166 6.72 -22.46 4.50
CA GLU A 166 5.78 -22.04 5.54
C GLU A 166 5.40 -20.55 5.50
N THR A 167 5.82 -19.82 4.46
CA THR A 167 5.50 -18.38 4.32
C THR A 167 4.00 -18.20 4.17
N LEU A 168 3.47 -17.24 4.91
CA LEU A 168 2.06 -16.85 4.83
C LEU A 168 1.98 -15.38 4.44
N PHE A 169 0.97 -15.09 3.63
CA PHE A 169 0.66 -13.77 3.10
C PHE A 169 -0.56 -13.22 3.83
N GLN A 170 -0.36 -12.11 4.51
CA GLN A 170 -1.32 -11.51 5.41
C GLN A 170 -2.41 -10.75 4.66
N LEU A 171 -3.63 -10.70 5.21
CA LEU A 171 -4.72 -9.90 4.65
C LEU A 171 -4.33 -8.42 4.71
N SER A 172 -4.41 -7.76 3.57
CA SER A 172 -4.21 -6.33 3.42
C SER A 172 -5.38 -5.72 2.67
N HIS A 173 -5.72 -4.47 3.02
CA HIS A 173 -6.64 -3.64 2.25
C HIS A 173 -6.02 -3.17 0.93
N MET A 174 -4.68 -3.08 0.88
CA MET A 174 -3.85 -2.60 -0.22
C MET A 174 -3.99 -1.12 -0.60
N ASP A 175 -5.14 -0.50 -0.37
CA ASP A 175 -5.32 0.95 -0.57
C ASP A 175 -5.87 1.66 0.68
N LEU A 176 -5.36 1.34 1.87
CA LEU A 176 -5.84 1.96 3.10
C LEU A 176 -5.08 3.26 3.39
N GLY A 177 -5.46 4.31 2.66
CA GLY A 177 -5.02 5.70 2.85
C GLY A 177 -6.10 6.61 3.44
N PHE A 178 -5.82 7.91 3.49
CA PHE A 178 -6.75 8.95 3.98
C PHE A 178 -8.08 8.99 3.21
N GLN A 179 -8.04 8.65 1.93
CA GLN A 179 -9.20 8.63 1.05
C GLN A 179 -10.21 7.52 1.41
N ASN A 180 -9.75 6.45 2.05
CA ASN A 180 -10.55 5.24 2.32
C ASN A 180 -10.90 5.03 3.80
N MET A 181 -10.70 6.07 4.62
CA MET A 181 -11.11 6.11 6.02
C MET A 181 -12.11 7.25 6.25
N LEU A 182 -13.31 6.93 6.70
CA LEU A 182 -14.30 7.92 7.13
C LEU A 182 -14.11 8.24 8.61
N ILE A 183 -14.11 9.53 8.95
CA ILE A 183 -14.00 10.05 10.32
C ILE A 183 -15.21 10.89 10.72
N ASP A 184 -15.56 10.85 12.00
CA ASP A 184 -16.52 11.78 12.61
C ASP A 184 -15.85 13.08 13.11
N ASP A 185 -16.64 13.98 13.69
CA ASP A 185 -16.17 15.28 14.22
C ASP A 185 -15.18 15.14 15.39
N ASP A 186 -15.15 13.98 16.05
CA ASP A 186 -14.24 13.63 17.15
C ASP A 186 -13.00 12.86 16.64
N PHE A 187 -12.80 12.79 15.31
CA PHE A 187 -11.71 12.09 14.64
C PHE A 187 -11.67 10.57 14.93
N ASN A 188 -12.81 9.96 15.22
CA ASN A 188 -12.93 8.50 15.28
C ASN A 188 -13.13 7.93 13.88
N ILE A 189 -12.44 6.85 13.54
CA ILE A 189 -12.67 6.12 12.29
C ILE A 189 -14.00 5.40 12.39
N VAL A 190 -15.01 5.89 11.66
CA VAL A 190 -16.36 5.32 11.67
C VAL A 190 -16.56 4.26 10.59
N ALA A 191 -15.75 4.26 9.53
CA ALA A 191 -15.72 3.21 8.51
C ALA A 191 -14.41 3.18 7.71
N VAL A 192 -14.02 1.98 7.30
CA VAL A 192 -13.05 1.72 6.24
C VAL A 192 -13.80 1.27 4.99
N ILE A 193 -13.58 1.96 3.89
CA ILE A 193 -14.31 1.80 2.63
C ILE A 193 -13.36 1.35 1.50
N ASP A 194 -13.94 1.04 0.34
CA ASP A 194 -13.21 0.74 -0.89
C ASP A 194 -12.27 -0.49 -0.83
N TRP A 195 -12.86 -1.66 -0.63
CA TRP A 195 -12.15 -2.92 -0.43
C TRP A 195 -11.76 -3.65 -1.73
N GLU A 196 -11.77 -2.99 -2.89
CA GLU A 196 -11.63 -3.65 -4.18
C GLU A 196 -10.26 -4.30 -4.42
N TYR A 197 -9.19 -3.76 -3.79
CA TYR A 197 -7.83 -4.30 -3.85
C TYR A 197 -7.49 -5.28 -2.72
N ALA A 198 -8.44 -5.57 -1.84
CA ALA A 198 -8.18 -6.40 -0.66
C ALA A 198 -7.75 -7.83 -1.04
N GLN A 199 -6.62 -8.26 -0.49
CA GLN A 199 -5.97 -9.52 -0.83
C GLN A 199 -5.06 -10.00 0.31
N SER A 200 -4.71 -11.28 0.30
CA SER A 200 -3.50 -11.73 0.99
C SER A 200 -2.29 -11.21 0.21
N ALA A 201 -1.36 -10.53 0.86
CA ALA A 201 -0.28 -9.79 0.20
C ALA A 201 1.12 -10.15 0.74
N PRO A 202 2.19 -9.98 -0.05
CA PRO A 202 3.57 -10.02 0.45
C PRO A 202 3.84 -9.00 1.55
N TRP A 203 4.78 -9.28 2.45
CA TRP A 203 5.20 -8.32 3.48
C TRP A 203 5.83 -7.05 2.90
N GLN A 204 6.42 -7.16 1.72
CA GLN A 204 7.04 -6.06 0.97
C GLN A 204 6.01 -5.00 0.51
N THR A 205 4.71 -5.27 0.59
CA THR A 205 3.69 -4.26 0.24
C THR A 205 3.43 -3.26 1.35
N TYR A 206 3.91 -3.50 2.58
CA TYR A 206 3.79 -2.54 3.66
C TYR A 206 4.82 -1.43 3.53
N HIS A 207 4.35 -0.25 3.15
CA HIS A 207 5.10 0.99 3.17
C HIS A 207 4.25 2.12 3.76
N TYR A 208 4.85 3.30 3.89
CA TYR A 208 4.13 4.49 4.33
C TYR A 208 3.15 4.94 3.24
N PRO A 209 1.84 5.04 3.55
CA PRO A 209 0.85 5.54 2.59
C PRO A 209 0.94 7.07 2.47
N MET A 210 0.34 7.62 1.41
CA MET A 210 0.14 9.07 1.33
C MET A 210 -0.68 9.56 2.55
N PRO A 211 -0.35 10.72 3.16
CA PRO A 211 0.64 11.70 2.71
C PRO A 211 2.03 11.59 3.38
N PHE A 212 2.37 10.47 4.03
CA PHE A 212 3.66 10.33 4.68
C PHE A 212 4.82 10.31 3.67
N PRO A 213 6.01 10.84 4.02
CA PRO A 213 7.19 10.73 3.17
C PRO A 213 7.53 9.27 2.87
N LEU A 214 7.53 8.92 1.57
CA LEU A 214 7.85 7.57 1.07
C LEU A 214 9.32 7.20 1.34
N ARG A 215 10.21 8.18 1.31
CA ARG A 215 11.65 8.01 1.49
C ARG A 215 12.08 8.48 2.87
N GLU A 216 13.13 7.84 3.41
CA GLU A 216 13.84 8.42 4.54
C GLU A 216 14.42 9.78 4.13
N PRO A 217 14.59 10.68 5.12
CA PRO A 217 15.36 11.89 4.92
C PRO A 217 16.73 11.56 4.33
N ASP A 218 16.94 11.95 3.07
CA ASP A 218 18.29 11.98 2.50
C ASP A 218 19.10 13.12 3.14
N GLN A 219 20.35 13.28 2.70
CA GLN A 219 21.24 14.29 3.27
C GLN A 219 20.62 15.70 3.23
N GLU A 220 19.88 16.03 2.17
CA GLU A 220 19.19 17.32 2.03
C GLU A 220 18.12 17.49 3.12
N ILE A 221 17.22 16.50 3.27
CA ILE A 221 16.18 16.56 4.30
C ILE A 221 16.80 16.54 5.71
N GLN A 222 17.89 15.81 5.92
CA GLN A 222 18.64 15.82 7.19
C GLN A 222 19.25 17.19 7.49
N ASP A 223 19.74 17.90 6.48
CA ASP A 223 20.29 19.24 6.65
C ASP A 223 19.19 20.27 6.92
N ILE A 224 18.01 20.11 6.29
CA ILE A 224 16.80 20.88 6.62
C ILE A 224 16.38 20.66 8.08
N LEU A 225 16.41 19.42 8.57
CA LEU A 225 16.09 19.09 9.97
C LEU A 225 17.09 19.68 10.97
N LYS A 226 18.34 19.91 10.56
CA LYS A 226 19.38 20.49 11.42
C LYS A 226 19.37 22.02 11.45
N ASP A 227 18.71 22.68 10.51
CA ASP A 227 18.59 24.14 10.45
C ASP A 227 17.16 24.61 10.78
N PRO A 228 16.90 25.02 12.04
CA PRO A 228 15.59 25.55 12.45
C PRO A 228 15.15 26.81 11.69
N ASN A 229 16.07 27.51 11.02
CA ASN A 229 15.75 28.69 10.22
C ASN A 229 15.43 28.35 8.75
N HIS A 230 15.62 27.11 8.32
CA HIS A 230 15.30 26.69 6.97
C HIS A 230 13.78 26.82 6.73
N LEU A 231 13.39 27.36 5.57
CA LEU A 231 11.98 27.63 5.24
C LEU A 231 11.10 26.37 5.32
N ALA A 232 11.66 25.21 4.95
CA ALA A 232 10.96 23.93 4.98
C ALA A 232 11.07 23.18 6.33
N HIS A 233 11.86 23.66 7.30
CA HIS A 233 12.18 22.94 8.54
C HIS A 233 10.92 22.44 9.26
N ARG A 234 9.96 23.35 9.50
CA ARG A 234 8.71 23.02 10.22
C ARG A 234 7.88 21.95 9.52
N ASN A 235 7.80 22.00 8.19
CA ASN A 235 7.00 21.04 7.42
C ASN A 235 7.66 19.66 7.43
N VAL A 236 8.97 19.62 7.21
CA VAL A 236 9.76 18.38 7.24
C VAL A 236 9.75 17.74 8.62
N GLU A 237 9.90 18.54 9.68
CA GLU A 237 9.83 18.07 11.06
C GLU A 237 8.47 17.42 11.37
N ARG A 238 7.36 18.06 11.01
CA ARG A 238 6.01 17.54 11.21
C ARG A 238 5.77 16.22 10.47
N GLN A 239 6.18 16.15 9.20
CA GLN A 239 6.03 14.94 8.39
C GLN A 239 6.85 13.78 8.95
N ASN A 240 8.10 14.02 9.35
CA ASN A 240 8.94 12.99 9.95
C ASN A 240 8.41 12.52 11.30
N LYS A 241 7.91 13.45 12.13
CA LYS A 241 7.27 13.11 13.41
C LYS A 241 6.05 12.22 13.19
N ALA A 242 5.18 12.56 12.26
CA ALA A 242 4.00 11.78 11.94
C ALA A 242 4.35 10.40 11.35
N ARG A 243 5.40 10.30 10.54
CA ARG A 243 5.96 9.03 10.05
C ARG A 243 6.43 8.13 11.21
N MET A 244 7.12 8.70 12.20
CA MET A 244 7.53 7.97 13.41
C MET A 244 6.32 7.52 14.23
N MET A 245 5.31 8.40 14.43
CA MET A 245 4.07 8.04 15.10
C MET A 245 3.37 6.86 14.40
N TYR A 246 3.37 6.81 13.07
CA TYR A 246 2.77 5.71 12.30
C TYR A 246 3.47 4.38 12.56
N LYS A 247 4.81 4.37 12.57
CA LYS A 247 5.58 3.17 12.91
C LYS A 247 5.35 2.74 14.36
N ASP A 248 5.39 3.68 15.31
CA ASP A 248 5.16 3.42 16.72
C ASP A 248 3.72 2.91 16.98
N GLY A 249 2.75 3.43 16.22
CA GLY A 249 1.36 2.97 16.27
C GLY A 249 1.22 1.48 15.93
N PHE A 250 1.94 0.99 14.92
CA PHE A 250 2.01 -0.45 14.65
C PHE A 250 2.61 -1.24 15.80
N GLN A 251 3.75 -0.81 16.33
CA GLN A 251 4.41 -1.47 17.45
C GLN A 251 3.44 -1.65 18.63
N VAL A 252 2.70 -0.59 18.99
CA VAL A 252 1.70 -0.60 20.06
C VAL A 252 0.54 -1.55 19.72
N ALA A 253 -0.04 -1.44 18.52
CA ALA A 253 -1.17 -2.26 18.11
C ALA A 253 -0.83 -3.76 18.07
N GLU A 254 0.35 -4.11 17.57
CA GLU A 254 0.86 -5.48 17.48
C GLU A 254 1.13 -6.05 18.87
N ASP A 255 1.78 -5.30 19.76
CA ASP A 255 2.00 -5.71 21.15
C ASP A 255 0.68 -5.98 21.89
N GLU A 256 -0.34 -5.16 21.67
CA GLU A 256 -1.68 -5.38 22.23
C GLU A 256 -2.37 -6.61 21.65
N LEU A 257 -2.23 -6.87 20.35
CA LEU A 257 -2.81 -8.04 19.69
C LEU A 257 -2.13 -9.33 20.15
N GLU A 258 -0.81 -9.34 20.32
CA GLU A 258 -0.08 -10.48 20.88
C GLU A 258 -0.51 -10.77 22.33
N LYS A 259 -0.70 -9.72 23.16
CA LYS A 259 -1.29 -9.87 24.51
C LYS A 259 -2.70 -10.48 24.47
N GLN A 260 -3.43 -10.32 23.37
CA GLN A 260 -4.74 -10.93 23.13
C GLN A 260 -4.63 -12.34 22.50
N GLY A 261 -3.42 -12.90 22.36
CA GLY A 261 -3.16 -14.22 21.83
C GLY A 261 -3.14 -14.32 20.30
N LYS A 262 -3.07 -13.18 19.59
CA LYS A 262 -2.84 -13.18 18.14
C LYS A 262 -1.38 -13.53 17.84
N VAL A 263 -1.16 -14.22 16.72
CA VAL A 263 0.17 -14.65 16.29
C VAL A 263 0.47 -14.02 14.93
N PHE A 264 1.66 -13.45 14.82
CA PHE A 264 2.17 -12.85 13.60
C PHE A 264 3.39 -13.62 13.10
N GLN A 265 3.51 -13.82 11.79
CA GLN A 265 4.74 -14.39 11.20
C GLN A 265 5.88 -13.35 11.17
N ARG A 266 5.53 -12.09 10.93
CA ARG A 266 6.39 -10.91 10.99
C ARG A 266 5.56 -9.73 11.51
N ARG A 267 6.21 -8.65 11.94
CA ARG A 267 5.55 -7.42 12.34
C ARG A 267 5.63 -6.38 11.23
N ILE A 268 4.55 -5.64 11.01
CA ILE A 268 4.48 -4.47 10.13
C ILE A 268 5.52 -3.43 10.58
N SER A 269 5.66 -3.20 11.89
CA SER A 269 6.65 -2.28 12.46
C SER A 269 8.09 -2.59 12.02
N ASP A 270 8.40 -3.87 11.79
CA ASP A 270 9.73 -4.34 11.43
C ASP A 270 9.99 -4.26 9.92
N VAL A 271 8.93 -4.29 9.10
CA VAL A 271 9.06 -4.31 7.63
C VAL A 271 8.92 -2.95 6.96
N LEU A 272 8.22 -1.98 7.59
CA LEU A 272 7.95 -0.65 7.01
C LEU A 272 9.19 0.06 6.45
N ASP A 273 10.32 -0.03 7.16
CA ASP A 273 11.58 0.60 6.76
C ASP A 273 12.54 -0.37 6.03
N SER A 274 12.10 -1.60 5.76
CA SER A 274 12.94 -2.59 5.08
C SER A 274 13.29 -2.15 3.65
N PRO A 275 14.47 -2.52 3.12
CA PRO A 275 14.83 -2.20 1.75
C PRO A 275 13.78 -2.69 0.73
N ALA A 276 13.21 -3.88 0.94
CA ALA A 276 12.22 -4.45 0.03
C ALA A 276 10.91 -3.64 0.00
N SER A 277 10.37 -3.28 1.16
CA SER A 277 9.18 -2.42 1.26
C SER A 277 9.38 -1.05 0.62
N ARG A 278 10.56 -0.45 0.83
CA ARG A 278 10.89 0.86 0.28
C ARG A 278 11.13 0.81 -1.24
N VAL A 279 11.74 -0.26 -1.74
CA VAL A 279 11.86 -0.48 -3.19
C VAL A 279 10.48 -0.62 -3.80
N PHE A 280 9.59 -1.42 -3.20
CA PHE A 280 8.22 -1.56 -3.72
C PHE A 280 7.45 -0.24 -3.67
N ALA A 281 7.55 0.53 -2.59
CA ALA A 281 6.94 1.86 -2.49
C ALA A 281 7.40 2.80 -3.62
N CYS A 282 8.70 2.78 -3.95
CA CYS A 282 9.22 3.57 -5.08
C CYS A 282 8.68 3.08 -6.41
N PHE A 283 8.59 1.76 -6.60
CA PHE A 283 8.05 1.15 -7.81
C PHE A 283 6.56 1.45 -8.00
N SER A 284 5.74 1.32 -6.95
CA SER A 284 4.29 1.54 -7.01
C SER A 284 3.88 2.99 -7.25
N THR A 285 4.79 3.94 -7.01
CA THR A 285 4.56 5.38 -7.21
C THR A 285 5.17 5.90 -8.52
N LEU A 286 5.77 5.03 -9.34
CA LEU A 286 6.31 5.44 -10.64
C LEU A 286 5.21 6.02 -11.53
N GLY A 287 5.41 7.25 -11.98
CA GLY A 287 4.50 7.98 -12.86
C GLY A 287 3.58 8.95 -12.13
N ASP A 288 3.53 8.93 -10.79
CA ASP A 288 2.73 9.86 -10.01
C ASP A 288 3.45 11.21 -9.80
N LEU A 289 4.78 11.20 -9.73
CA LEU A 289 5.57 12.40 -9.45
C LEU A 289 6.03 13.14 -10.72
N HIS A 290 6.20 12.40 -11.81
CA HIS A 290 6.71 12.87 -13.11
C HIS A 290 8.14 13.45 -13.07
N GLY A 291 8.84 13.38 -14.20
CA GLY A 291 10.14 14.04 -14.39
C GLY A 291 11.19 13.67 -13.32
N GLU A 292 11.77 14.67 -12.67
CA GLU A 292 12.79 14.48 -11.63
C GLU A 292 12.27 13.75 -10.38
N GLY A 293 10.95 13.78 -10.13
CA GLY A 293 10.35 13.01 -9.04
C GLY A 293 10.47 11.51 -9.28
N ASP A 294 10.09 11.04 -10.47
CA ASP A 294 10.23 9.63 -10.86
C ASP A 294 11.70 9.21 -10.93
N LYS A 295 12.58 10.10 -11.41
CA LYS A 295 14.04 9.88 -11.38
C LYS A 295 14.53 9.58 -9.96
N ALA A 296 14.13 10.40 -8.99
CA ALA A 296 14.50 10.20 -7.60
C ALA A 296 14.02 8.83 -7.08
N LEU A 297 12.82 8.37 -7.46
CA LEU A 297 12.34 7.03 -7.11
C LEU A 297 13.25 5.92 -7.69
N VAL A 298 13.64 6.04 -8.97
CA VAL A 298 14.55 5.07 -9.61
C VAL A 298 15.91 5.02 -8.93
N HIS A 299 16.49 6.18 -8.59
CA HIS A 299 17.75 6.24 -7.83
C HIS A 299 17.61 5.61 -6.45
N ALA A 300 16.49 5.86 -5.75
CA ALA A 300 16.23 5.21 -4.46
C ALA A 300 16.23 3.68 -4.59
N MET A 301 15.58 3.13 -5.63
CA MET A 301 15.56 1.69 -5.85
C MET A 301 16.98 1.13 -6.04
N LEU A 302 17.83 1.78 -6.83
CA LEU A 302 19.23 1.36 -7.05
C LEU A 302 20.06 1.46 -5.77
N GLN A 303 19.91 2.55 -5.01
CA GLN A 303 20.60 2.73 -3.74
C GLN A 303 20.18 1.68 -2.70
N LEU A 304 18.89 1.38 -2.60
CA LEU A 304 18.33 0.42 -1.63
C LEU A 304 18.70 -1.03 -1.98
N ALA A 305 18.66 -1.39 -3.26
CA ALA A 305 18.87 -2.76 -3.69
C ALA A 305 20.33 -3.12 -3.93
N PHE A 306 21.15 -2.16 -4.39
CA PHE A 306 22.53 -2.40 -4.82
C PHE A 306 23.57 -1.52 -4.11
N GLY A 307 23.15 -0.60 -3.24
CA GLY A 307 24.08 0.30 -2.55
C GLY A 307 24.75 1.33 -3.47
N MET A 308 24.15 1.62 -4.64
CA MET A 308 24.69 2.59 -5.59
C MET A 308 24.42 4.02 -5.12
N ASP A 309 25.48 4.83 -5.02
CA ASP A 309 25.36 6.28 -4.87
C ASP A 309 24.79 6.93 -6.15
N SER A 310 24.52 8.24 -6.09
CA SER A 310 23.90 8.97 -7.20
C SER A 310 24.71 8.92 -8.49
N GLU A 311 26.05 8.98 -8.43
CA GLU A 311 26.90 8.98 -9.63
C GLU A 311 26.86 7.62 -10.31
N ARG A 312 27.05 6.54 -9.55
CA ARG A 312 26.98 5.17 -10.06
C ARG A 312 25.58 4.79 -10.53
N ALA A 313 24.54 5.33 -9.91
CA ALA A 313 23.17 5.14 -10.37
C ALA A 313 22.97 5.73 -11.77
N GLU A 314 23.51 6.92 -12.06
CA GLU A 314 23.40 7.52 -13.40
C GLU A 314 24.16 6.74 -14.45
N GLU A 315 25.41 6.38 -14.17
CA GLU A 315 26.20 5.54 -15.08
C GLU A 315 25.49 4.21 -15.39
N TYR A 316 24.82 3.64 -14.38
CA TYR A 316 24.03 2.43 -14.56
C TYR A 316 22.81 2.68 -15.45
N LEU A 317 22.05 3.74 -15.22
CA LEU A 317 20.86 4.08 -16.00
C LEU A 317 21.19 4.41 -17.46
N GLU A 318 22.32 5.06 -17.72
CA GLU A 318 22.81 5.33 -19.08
C GLU A 318 23.20 4.04 -19.84
N SER A 319 23.43 2.94 -19.14
CA SER A 319 23.80 1.64 -19.72
C SER A 319 22.62 0.72 -20.06
N LEU A 320 21.39 1.06 -19.65
CA LEU A 320 20.16 0.28 -19.85
C LEU A 320 19.50 0.54 -21.22
#